data_AF-A0A2K4DLU8-F1
#
_entry.id   AF-A0A2K4DLU8-F1
#
_cell.length_a   1.000
_cell.length_b   1.000
_cell.length_c   1.000
_cell.angle_alpha   90.00
_cell.angle_beta   90.00
_cell.angle_gamma   90.00
#
_symmetry.space_group_name_H-M   'P 1'
#
loop_
_entity.id
_entity.type
_entity.pdbx_description
1 polymer ?
#
loop_
_entity_poly.entity_id
_entity_poly.type
_entity_poly.pdbx_seq_one_letter_code
_entity_poly.pdbx_strand_id
1 'polypeptide(L)'
;MDLGLLSSIFSFILFLVKIYYFGMIIYFFTSWVPSIRESKFGDVLGKLYEPFLEPFRKIIPPIGMIDISSLVALFVLILFQAGLQSIFSMIIRYLMLH
;
A
#
# COMPACT_ATOMS: atom_id res chain seq x y z
N MET A 1 -16.37 23.10 5.70
CA MET A 1 -15.04 22.74 5.15
C MET A 1 -15.06 23.13 3.69
N ASP A 2 -14.13 23.95 3.24
CA ASP A 2 -14.03 24.32 1.82
C ASP A 2 -13.62 23.10 0.97
N LEU A 3 -14.10 23.04 -0.27
CA LEU A 3 -13.77 21.96 -1.20
C LEU A 3 -12.26 21.87 -1.49
N GLY A 4 -11.54 22.99 -1.35
CA GLY A 4 -10.08 23.07 -1.48
C GLY A 4 -9.35 22.29 -0.38
N LEU A 5 -9.72 22.52 0.89
CA LEU A 5 -9.18 21.77 2.02
C LEU A 5 -9.49 20.27 1.92
N LEU A 6 -10.73 19.92 1.54
CA LEU A 6 -11.12 18.52 1.32
C LEU A 6 -10.22 17.85 0.27
N SER A 7 -10.01 18.52 -0.86
CA SER A 7 -9.16 18.02 -1.95
C SER A 7 -7.69 17.92 -1.55
N SER A 8 -7.20 18.84 -0.73
CA SER A 8 -5.83 18.85 -0.23
C SER A 8 -5.58 17.68 0.72
N ILE A 9 -6.49 17.46 1.68
CA ILE A 9 -6.43 16.33 2.61
C ILE A 9 -6.46 15.00 1.83
N PHE A 10 -7.39 14.87 0.89
CA PHE A 10 -7.49 13.65 0.09
C PHE A 10 -6.25 13.40 -0.76
N SER A 11 -5.69 14.44 -1.39
CA SER A 11 -4.44 14.34 -2.16
C SER A 11 -3.27 13.92 -1.28
N PHE A 12 -3.20 14.41 -0.05
CA PHE A 12 -2.19 14.00 0.92
C PHE A 12 -2.34 12.52 1.30
N ILE A 13 -3.57 12.03 1.51
CA ILE A 13 -3.83 10.61 1.76
C ILE A 13 -3.34 9.76 0.57
N LEU A 14 -3.69 10.13 -0.66
CA LEU A 14 -3.22 9.42 -1.86
C LEU A 14 -1.70 9.44 -2.00
N PHE A 15 -1.05 10.54 -1.61
CA PHE A 15 0.40 10.64 -1.59
C PHE A 15 1.02 9.64 -0.61
N LEU A 16 0.46 9.51 0.60
CA LEU A 16 0.91 8.51 1.58
C LEU A 16 0.70 7.08 1.09
N VAL A 17 -0.45 6.77 0.46
CA VAL A 17 -0.70 5.46 -0.15
C VAL A 17 0.33 5.16 -1.25
N LYS A 18 0.66 6.15 -2.07
CA LYS A 18 1.70 6.01 -3.11
C LYS A 18 3.08 5.71 -2.51
N ILE A 19 3.48 6.42 -1.46
CA ILE A 19 4.73 6.13 -0.74
C ILE A 19 4.71 4.71 -0.19
N TYR A 20 3.62 4.32 0.47
CA TYR A 20 3.46 2.99 1.04
C TYR A 20 3.59 1.90 -0.04
N TYR A 21 2.94 2.09 -1.19
CA TYR A 21 3.00 1.20 -2.35
C TYR A 21 4.43 1.03 -2.88
N PHE A 22 5.15 2.12 -3.15
CA PHE A 22 6.53 2.03 -3.64
C PHE A 22 7.49 1.43 -2.60
N GLY A 23 7.30 1.74 -1.31
CA GLY A 23 8.09 1.10 -0.27
C GLY A 23 7.77 -0.40 -0.11
N MET A 24 6.54 -0.84 -0.36
CA MET A 24 6.19 -2.26 -0.43
C MET A 24 6.84 -2.96 -1.63
N ILE A 25 6.98 -2.28 -2.77
CA ILE A 25 7.78 -2.80 -3.90
C ILE A 25 9.23 -3.00 -3.48
N ILE A 26 9.84 -2.01 -2.81
CA ILE A 26 11.22 -2.14 -2.29
C ILE A 26 11.29 -3.34 -1.34
N TYR A 27 10.34 -3.46 -0.41
CA TYR A 27 10.29 -4.56 0.55
C TYR A 27 10.14 -5.93 -0.11
N PHE A 28 9.28 -6.03 -1.13
CA PHE A 28 9.12 -7.24 -1.93
C PHE A 28 10.47 -7.72 -2.50
N PHE A 29 11.27 -6.82 -3.07
CA PHE A 29 12.59 -7.19 -3.61
C PHE A 29 13.58 -7.62 -2.53
N THR A 30 13.42 -7.18 -1.27
CA THR A 30 14.26 -7.68 -0.17
C THR A 30 14.09 -9.18 0.07
N SER A 31 12.92 -9.76 -0.25
CA SER A 31 12.70 -11.21 -0.09
C SER A 31 13.62 -12.04 -1.00
N TRP A 32 14.03 -11.50 -2.15
CA TRP A 32 14.90 -12.18 -3.11
C TRP A 32 16.37 -12.14 -2.72
N VAL A 33 16.75 -11.27 -1.79
CA VAL A 33 18.13 -11.05 -1.35
C VAL A 33 18.19 -11.20 0.19
N PRO A 34 18.45 -12.40 0.71
CA PRO A 34 18.41 -12.68 2.15
C PRO A 34 19.27 -11.75 3.00
N SER A 35 20.45 -11.34 2.51
CA SER A 35 21.33 -10.41 3.22
C SER A 35 20.72 -9.03 3.43
N ILE A 36 19.83 -8.56 2.54
CA ILE A 36 19.09 -7.31 2.73
C ILE A 36 17.95 -7.53 3.71
N ARG A 37 17.26 -8.68 3.59
CA ARG A 37 16.15 -9.06 4.47
C ARG A 37 16.54 -9.12 5.94
N GLU A 38 17.71 -9.65 6.23
CA GLU A 38 18.27 -9.83 7.58
C GLU A 38 19.02 -8.58 8.08
N SER A 39 19.10 -7.52 7.28
CA SER A 39 19.75 -6.27 7.68
C SER A 39 18.83 -5.40 8.54
N LYS A 40 19.41 -4.40 9.24
CA LYS A 40 18.64 -3.37 9.96
C LYS A 40 17.62 -2.64 9.07
N PHE A 41 17.93 -2.48 7.79
CA PHE A 41 17.00 -1.88 6.83
C PHE A 41 15.81 -2.80 6.55
N GLY A 42 16.08 -4.10 6.35
CA GLY A 42 15.05 -5.14 6.23
C GLY A 42 14.14 -5.24 7.45
N ASP A 43 14.71 -5.15 8.66
CA ASP A 43 13.96 -5.15 9.92
C ASP A 43 12.99 -3.96 10.03
N VAL A 44 13.44 -2.76 9.65
CA VAL A 44 12.60 -1.55 9.68
C VAL A 44 11.44 -1.68 8.69
N LEU A 45 11.72 -2.11 7.46
CA LEU A 45 10.67 -2.36 6.48
C LEU A 45 9.73 -3.48 6.96
N GLY A 46 10.26 -4.53 7.60
CA GLY A 46 9.44 -5.61 8.12
C GLY A 46 8.46 -5.17 9.18
N LYS A 47 8.87 -4.33 10.13
CA LYS A 47 7.94 -3.74 11.11
C LYS A 47 6.81 -2.94 10.45
N LEU A 48 7.05 -2.34 9.28
CA LEU A 48 6.06 -1.54 8.57
C LEU A 48 5.11 -2.38 7.70
N TYR A 49 5.64 -3.42 7.04
CA TYR A 49 4.92 -4.15 5.99
C TYR A 49 4.41 -5.53 6.41
N GLU A 50 5.06 -6.20 7.37
CA GLU A 50 4.64 -7.52 7.84
C GLU A 50 3.22 -7.56 8.41
N PRO A 51 2.76 -6.59 9.22
CA PRO A 51 1.38 -6.60 9.71
C PRO A 51 0.33 -6.60 8.59
N PHE A 52 0.63 -5.94 7.47
CA PHE A 52 -0.23 -5.94 6.29
C PHE A 52 -0.10 -7.22 5.48
N LEU A 53 1.09 -7.82 5.39
CA LEU A 53 1.37 -9.05 4.64
C LEU A 53 0.92 -10.33 5.33
N GLU A 54 0.93 -10.39 6.66
CA GLU A 54 0.60 -11.59 7.43
C GLU A 54 -0.74 -12.24 7.02
N PRO A 55 -1.84 -11.50 6.86
CA PRO A 55 -3.09 -12.06 6.36
C PRO A 55 -2.96 -12.71 4.98
N PHE A 56 -2.19 -12.10 4.07
CA PHE A 56 -1.98 -12.63 2.73
C PHE A 56 -1.14 -13.91 2.76
N ARG A 57 -0.11 -13.97 3.61
CA ARG A 57 0.75 -15.17 3.76
C ARG A 57 0.03 -16.37 4.34
N LYS A 58 -1.01 -16.15 5.15
CA LYS A 58 -1.87 -17.23 5.64
C LYS A 58 -2.68 -17.88 4.51
N ILE A 59 -2.97 -17.15 3.44
CA ILE A 59 -3.74 -17.63 2.29
C ILE A 59 -2.80 -18.16 1.19
N ILE A 60 -1.72 -17.42 0.92
CA ILE A 60 -0.75 -17.71 -0.15
C ILE A 60 0.66 -17.64 0.47
N PRO A 61 1.19 -18.76 0.98
CA PRO A 61 2.50 -18.79 1.60
C PRO A 61 3.62 -18.53 0.56
N PRO A 62 4.80 -18.05 0.99
CA PRO A 62 5.96 -17.89 0.11
C PRO A 62 6.38 -19.22 -0.52
N ILE A 63 6.90 -19.16 -1.75
CA ILE A 63 7.47 -20.32 -2.44
C ILE A 63 8.99 -20.16 -2.47
N GLY A 64 9.69 -20.96 -1.65
CA GLY A 64 11.13 -20.81 -1.45
C GLY A 64 11.46 -19.41 -0.87
N MET A 65 12.31 -18.66 -1.58
CA MET A 65 12.68 -17.28 -1.20
C MET A 65 11.74 -16.21 -1.78
N ILE A 66 10.80 -16.58 -2.65
CA ILE A 66 9.95 -15.62 -3.36
C ILE A 66 8.67 -15.38 -2.57
N ASP A 67 8.45 -14.13 -2.14
CA ASP A 67 7.22 -13.74 -1.48
C ASP A 67 6.10 -13.39 -2.48
N ILE A 68 5.31 -14.39 -2.86
CA ILE A 68 4.14 -14.20 -3.73
C ILE A 68 3.04 -13.40 -3.03
N SER A 69 2.94 -13.48 -1.69
CA SER A 69 1.93 -12.75 -0.92
C SER A 69 2.07 -11.23 -1.08
N SER A 70 3.32 -10.74 -1.22
CA SER A 70 3.62 -9.33 -1.48
C SER A 70 3.09 -8.85 -2.83
N LEU A 71 3.09 -9.70 -3.87
CA LEU A 71 2.51 -9.34 -5.17
C LEU A 71 0.99 -9.17 -5.08
N VAL A 72 0.33 -10.06 -4.34
CA VAL A 72 -1.13 -9.97 -4.10
C VAL A 72 -1.46 -8.74 -3.26
N ALA A 73 -0.67 -8.45 -2.23
CA ALA A 73 -0.81 -7.25 -1.42
C ALA A 73 -0.64 -5.95 -2.24
N LEU A 74 0.33 -5.91 -3.17
CA LEU A 74 0.50 -4.81 -4.12
C LEU A 74 -0.73 -4.64 -5.02
N PHE A 75 -1.28 -5.74 -5.53
CA PHE A 75 -2.51 -5.69 -6.32
C PHE A 75 -3.69 -5.14 -5.51
N VAL A 76 -3.83 -5.56 -4.25
CA VAL A 76 -4.85 -5.03 -3.34
C VAL A 76 -4.64 -3.54 -3.07
N LEU A 77 -3.40 -3.08 -2.92
CA LEU A 77 -3.10 -1.64 -2.77
C LEU A 77 -3.51 -0.83 -4.01
N ILE A 78 -3.33 -1.37 -5.22
CA ILE A 78 -3.81 -0.73 -6.46
C ILE A 78 -5.33 -0.59 -6.43
N LEU A 79 -6.05 -1.66 -6.08
CA LEU A 79 -7.51 -1.65 -5.99
C LEU A 79 -8.00 -0.69 -4.90
N PHE A 80 -7.32 -0.67 -3.75
CA PHE A 80 -7.60 0.24 -2.66
C PHE A 80 -7.43 1.70 -3.08
N GLN A 81 -6.34 2.05 -3.76
CA GLN A 81 -6.11 3.39 -4.27
C GLN A 81 -7.18 3.81 -5.29
N ALA A 82 -7.56 2.92 -6.21
CA ALA A 82 -8.63 3.17 -7.18
C ALA A 82 -9.98 3.37 -6.48
N GLY A 83 -10.29 2.55 -5.48
CA GLY A 83 -11.50 2.67 -4.66
C GLY A 83 -11.57 4.01 -3.91
N LEU A 84 -10.46 4.43 -3.28
CA LEU A 84 -10.36 5.74 -2.63
C LEU A 84 -10.67 6.88 -3.61
N GLN A 85 -10.05 6.86 -4.79
CA GLN A 85 -10.27 7.89 -5.82
C GLN A 85 -11.73 7.90 -6.30
N SER A 86 -12.32 6.73 -6.50
CA SER A 86 -13.72 6.60 -6.91
C SER A 86 -14.65 7.19 -5.84
N ILE A 87 -14.50 6.81 -4.58
CA ILE A 87 -15.33 7.33 -3.47
C ILE A 87 -15.19 8.85 -3.36
N PHE A 88 -13.96 9.36 -3.42
CA PHE A 88 -13.73 10.81 -3.37
C PHE A 88 -14.41 11.55 -4.53
N SER A 89 -14.32 11.01 -5.75
CA SER A 89 -14.99 11.59 -6.91
C SER A 89 -16.51 11.61 -6.76
N MET A 90 -17.09 10.57 -6.13
CA MET A 90 -18.53 10.50 -5.84
C MET A 90 -18.94 11.56 -4.82
N ILE A 91 -18.15 11.75 -3.76
CA ILE A 91 -18.39 12.78 -2.74
C ILE A 91 -18.32 14.17 -3.36
N ILE A 92 -17.25 14.47 -4.11
CA ILE A 92 -17.08 15.77 -4.76
C ILE A 92 -18.22 16.05 -5.74
N ARG A 93 -18.61 15.06 -6.54
CA ARG A 93 -19.76 15.19 -7.45
C ARG A 93 -21.06 15.48 -6.68
N TYR A 94 -21.32 14.78 -5.59
CA TYR A 94 -22.52 15.00 -4.78
C TYR A 94 -22.56 16.43 -4.22
N LEU A 95 -21.43 16.92 -3.70
CA LEU A 95 -21.28 18.27 -3.14
C LEU A 95 -21.27 19.40 -4.18
N MET A 96 -21.01 19.12 -5.46
CA MET A 96 -21.11 20.13 -6.52
C MET A 96 -22.52 20.25 -7.08
N LEU A 97 -23.35 19.22 -6.90
CA LEU A 97 -24.73 19.17 -7.39
C LEU A 97 -25.75 19.68 -6.35
N HIS A 98 -25.32 19.93 -5.10
CA HIS A 98 -26.13 20.43 -3.99
C HIS A 98 -25.35 21.52 -3.25
#